data_AF-A0A7Y9SLE1-F1
#
_entry.id   AF-A0A7Y9SLE1-F1
#
_cell.length_a   1.000
_cell.length_b   1.000
_cell.length_c   1.000
_cell.angle_alpha   90.00
_cell.angle_beta   90.00
_cell.angle_gamma   90.00
#
_symmetry.space_group_name_H-M   'P 1'
#
loop_
_entity.id
_entity.type
_entity.pdbx_description
1 polymer ?
#
loop_
_entity_poly.entity_id
_entity_poly.type
_entity_poly.pdbx_seq_one_letter_code
_entity_poly.pdbx_strand_id
1 'polypeptide(L)'
;MTRPRDPWPPLAITFLVLAIAGLVATFIFNVWAVVQMRDFIGDLVTSGPAVSSITVDLLVVAVAACVVIVVEGRRLGMKRWWLYIVLSGITAIAFTFPLFLAMRERRLAAHRAANGAAPPA
;
A
#
# COMPACT_ATOMS: atom_id res chain seq x y z
N MET A 1 -32.51 -12.64 -11.17
CA MET A 1 -31.83 -11.34 -11.33
C MET A 1 -30.61 -11.31 -10.40
N THR A 2 -29.42 -11.57 -10.95
CA THR A 2 -28.15 -11.54 -10.20
C THR A 2 -27.77 -10.10 -9.92
N ARG A 3 -27.71 -9.68 -8.64
CA ARG A 3 -27.02 -8.43 -8.28
C ARG A 3 -25.62 -8.47 -8.90
N PRO A 4 -25.17 -7.42 -9.61
CA PRO A 4 -23.76 -7.29 -9.95
C PRO A 4 -22.98 -7.41 -8.63
N ARG A 5 -22.10 -8.41 -8.52
CA ARG A 5 -21.24 -8.53 -7.35
C ARG A 5 -20.33 -7.31 -7.36
N ASP A 6 -20.46 -6.46 -6.35
CA ASP A 6 -19.74 -5.20 -6.29
C ASP A 6 -18.23 -5.45 -6.42
N PRO A 7 -17.55 -4.85 -7.41
CA PRO A 7 -16.12 -5.08 -7.62
C PRO A 7 -15.24 -4.45 -6.52
N TRP A 8 -15.87 -3.75 -5.56
CA TRP A 8 -15.25 -3.03 -4.46
C TRP A 8 -15.79 -3.51 -3.13
N PRO A 9 -15.20 -4.57 -2.53
CA PRO A 9 -15.59 -4.97 -1.18
C PRO A 9 -15.30 -3.82 -0.19
N PRO A 10 -16.06 -3.71 0.92
CA PRO A 10 -15.88 -2.63 1.90
C PRO A 10 -14.44 -2.48 2.39
N LEU A 11 -13.74 -3.60 2.59
CA LEU A 11 -12.33 -3.60 2.99
C LEU A 11 -11.41 -2.96 1.93
N ALA A 12 -11.68 -3.14 0.64
CA ALA A 12 -10.92 -2.48 -0.42
C ALA A 12 -11.14 -0.96 -0.38
N ILE A 13 -12.35 -0.51 -0.05
CA ILE A 13 -12.67 0.91 0.09
C ILE A 13 -11.93 1.48 1.31
N THR A 14 -11.94 0.79 2.45
CA THR A 14 -11.18 1.19 3.65
C THR A 14 -9.71 1.41 3.33
N PHE A 15 -9.07 0.45 2.66
CA PHE A 15 -7.67 0.57 2.28
C PHE A 15 -7.42 1.67 1.24
N LEU A 16 -8.36 1.91 0.32
CA LEU A 16 -8.25 3.00 -0.64
C LEU A 16 -8.32 4.37 0.05
N VAL A 17 -9.23 4.54 1.02
CA VAL A 17 -9.32 5.75 1.83
C VAL A 17 -8.03 5.97 2.61
N LEU A 18 -7.50 4.92 3.25
CA LEU A 18 -6.21 5.00 3.93
C LEU A 18 -5.06 5.34 2.98
N ALA A 19 -5.07 4.82 1.75
CA ALA A 19 -4.08 5.16 0.74
C ALA A 19 -4.14 6.66 0.41
N ILE A 20 -5.33 7.20 0.14
CA ILE A 20 -5.51 8.62 -0.17
C ILE A 20 -5.06 9.48 1.01
N ALA A 21 -5.48 9.14 2.23
CA ALA A 21 -5.07 9.84 3.44
C ALA A 21 -3.54 9.81 3.62
N GLY A 22 -2.92 8.64 3.44
CA GLY A 22 -1.47 8.46 3.51
C GLY A 22 -0.74 9.28 2.45
N LEU A 23 -1.24 9.33 1.22
CA LEU A 23 -0.66 10.13 0.15
C LEU A 23 -0.73 11.62 0.49
N VAL A 24 -1.90 12.12 0.89
CA VAL A 24 -2.08 13.54 1.23
C VAL A 24 -1.20 13.93 2.41
N ALA A 25 -1.20 13.14 3.49
CA ALA A 25 -0.41 13.43 4.69
C ALA A 25 1.09 13.45 4.38
N THR A 26 1.62 12.39 3.74
CA THR A 26 3.06 12.31 3.42
C THR A 26 3.48 13.35 2.40
N PHE A 27 2.64 13.65 1.40
CA PHE A 27 2.93 14.67 0.40
C PHE A 27 3.07 16.06 1.03
N ILE A 28 2.18 16.43 1.96
CA ILE A 28 2.27 17.70 2.69
C ILE A 28 3.61 17.80 3.42
N PHE A 29 3.99 16.78 4.22
CA PHE A 29 5.27 16.81 4.94
C PHE A 29 6.48 16.85 4.02
N ASN A 30 6.46 16.12 2.91
CA ASN A 30 7.55 16.14 1.93
C ASN A 30 7.70 17.53 1.28
N VAL A 31 6.60 18.20 0.95
CA VAL A 31 6.63 19.58 0.43
C VAL A 31 7.25 20.52 1.46
N TRP A 32 6.84 20.44 2.72
CA TRP A 32 7.43 21.25 3.78
C TRP A 32 8.92 21.00 3.97
N ALA A 33 9.35 19.74 3.94
CA ALA A 33 10.76 19.36 4.05
C ALA A 33 11.60 19.97 2.92
N VAL A 34 11.08 19.98 1.69
CA VAL A 34 11.74 20.62 0.53
C VAL A 34 11.78 22.13 0.69
N VAL A 35 10.67 22.77 1.03
CA VAL A 35 10.60 24.23 1.22
C VAL A 35 11.54 24.70 2.34
N GLN A 36 11.69 23.90 3.39
CA GLN A 36 12.58 24.17 4.51
C GLN A 36 14.03 23.71 4.27
N MET A 37 14.34 23.13 3.09
CA MET A 37 15.66 22.63 2.72
C MET A 37 16.24 21.67 3.77
N ARG A 38 15.40 20.80 4.33
CA ARG A 38 15.82 19.82 5.35
C ARG A 38 16.69 18.73 4.73
N ASP A 39 17.72 18.32 5.46
CA ASP A 39 18.38 17.04 5.20
C ASP A 39 17.48 15.91 5.73
N PHE A 40 16.47 15.58 4.94
CA PHE A 40 15.44 14.60 5.31
C PHE A 40 16.04 13.24 5.68
N ILE A 41 17.12 12.81 5.00
CA ILE A 41 17.72 11.49 5.24
C ILE A 41 18.60 11.53 6.51
N GLY A 42 19.39 12.58 6.70
CA GLY A 42 20.16 12.78 7.93
C GLY A 42 19.25 12.86 9.16
N ASP A 43 18.16 13.63 9.05
CA ASP A 43 17.21 13.86 10.15
C ASP A 43 16.58 12.57 10.71
N LEU A 44 16.39 11.54 9.88
CA LEU A 44 15.84 10.24 10.30
C LEU A 44 16.74 9.51 11.32
N VAL A 45 18.04 9.77 11.29
CA VAL A 45 19.03 9.07 12.14
C VAL A 45 19.72 9.97 13.16
N THR A 46 19.69 11.29 12.99
CA THR A 46 20.38 12.23 13.89
C THR A 46 19.47 12.98 14.87
N SER A 47 18.14 12.90 14.73
CA SER A 47 17.17 13.63 15.57
C SER A 47 16.91 13.00 16.96
N GLY A 48 17.81 12.11 17.41
CA GLY A 48 17.74 11.45 18.70
C GLY A 48 16.96 10.12 18.74
N PRO A 49 17.01 9.39 19.86
CA PRO A 49 16.57 7.99 19.92
C PRO A 49 15.10 7.75 19.55
N ALA A 50 14.20 8.68 19.88
CA ALA A 50 12.78 8.54 19.57
C ALA A 50 12.51 8.53 18.05
N VAL A 51 13.13 9.45 17.30
CA VAL A 51 12.98 9.52 15.84
C VAL A 51 13.66 8.31 15.18
N SER A 52 14.85 7.93 15.66
CA SER A 52 15.54 6.75 15.15
C SER A 52 14.75 5.46 15.40
N SER A 53 14.10 5.32 16.56
CA SER A 53 13.24 4.16 16.86
C SER A 53 12.07 4.07 15.87
N ILE A 54 11.34 5.17 15.65
CA ILE A 54 10.23 5.22 14.69
C ILE A 54 10.73 4.92 13.27
N THR A 55 11.90 5.41 12.89
CA THR A 55 12.52 5.12 11.60
C THR A 55 12.76 3.62 11.42
N VAL A 56 13.32 2.95 12.44
CA VAL A 56 13.56 1.49 12.40
C VAL A 56 12.24 0.73 12.31
N ASP A 57 11.23 1.11 13.11
CA ASP A 57 9.90 0.49 13.09
C ASP A 57 9.27 0.58 11.68
N LEU A 58 9.34 1.77 11.07
CA LEU A 58 8.83 2.00 9.72
C LEU A 58 9.61 1.21 8.66
N LEU A 59 10.93 1.09 8.79
CA LEU A 59 11.75 0.29 7.88
C LEU A 59 11.38 -1.20 7.95
N VAL A 60 11.20 -1.75 9.16
CA VAL A 60 10.78 -3.14 9.34
C VAL A 60 9.40 -3.38 8.72
N VAL A 61 8.44 -2.47 8.98
CA VAL A 61 7.09 -2.54 8.39
C VAL A 61 7.15 -2.40 6.86
N ALA A 62 8.01 -1.54 6.32
CA ALA A 62 8.17 -1.37 4.88
C ALA A 62 8.73 -2.62 4.22
N VAL A 63 9.71 -3.28 4.83
CA VAL A 63 10.23 -4.56 4.34
C VAL A 63 9.15 -5.63 4.35
N ALA A 64 8.39 -5.75 5.45
CA ALA A 64 7.27 -6.69 5.54
C ALA A 64 6.20 -6.40 4.47
N ALA A 65 5.87 -5.13 4.24
CA ALA A 65 4.95 -4.71 3.18
C ALA A 65 5.45 -5.11 1.79
N CYS A 66 6.74 -4.90 1.49
CA CYS A 66 7.36 -5.35 0.24
C CYS A 66 7.24 -6.86 0.05
N VAL A 67 7.50 -7.66 1.09
CA VAL A 67 7.33 -9.12 1.04
C VAL A 67 5.89 -9.49 0.70
N VAL A 68 4.90 -8.88 1.38
CA VAL A 68 3.48 -9.12 1.10
C VAL A 68 3.11 -8.73 -0.33
N ILE A 69 3.60 -7.57 -0.83
CA ILE A 69 3.36 -7.12 -2.20
C ILE A 69 3.87 -8.15 -3.21
N VAL A 70 5.10 -8.65 -3.03
CA VAL A 70 5.69 -9.65 -3.92
C VAL A 70 4.92 -10.96 -3.87
N VAL A 71 4.71 -11.51 -2.67
CA VAL A 71 4.11 -12.83 -2.48
C VAL A 71 2.66 -12.85 -2.97
N GLU A 72 1.83 -11.94 -2.47
CA GLU A 72 0.41 -11.92 -2.83
C GLU A 72 0.18 -11.40 -4.25
N GLY A 73 1.00 -10.44 -4.71
CA GLY A 73 0.94 -9.95 -6.09
C GLY A 73 1.19 -11.07 -7.11
N ARG A 74 2.19 -11.92 -6.86
CA ARG A 74 2.46 -13.11 -7.68
C ARG A 74 1.37 -14.16 -7.52
N ARG A 75 0.97 -14.50 -6.30
CA ARG A 75 -0.06 -15.50 -6.00
C ARG A 75 -1.40 -15.20 -6.68
N LEU A 76 -1.78 -13.93 -6.78
CA LEU A 76 -3.03 -13.50 -7.41
C LEU A 76 -2.94 -13.22 -8.91
N GLY A 77 -1.75 -13.44 -9.51
CA GLY A 77 -1.48 -13.22 -10.93
C GLY A 77 -1.55 -11.75 -11.34
N MET A 78 -1.17 -10.83 -10.47
CA MET A 78 -1.13 -9.39 -10.78
C MET A 78 0.12 -9.07 -11.61
N LYS A 79 -0.01 -8.50 -12.81
CA LYS A 79 1.16 -8.21 -13.68
C LYS A 79 2.05 -7.06 -13.19
N ARG A 80 1.49 -6.15 -12.38
CA ARG A 80 2.11 -4.85 -12.04
C ARG A 80 2.40 -4.69 -10.54
N TRP A 81 2.62 -5.79 -9.81
CA TRP A 81 2.89 -5.73 -8.35
C TRP A 81 4.15 -4.92 -8.01
N TRP A 82 5.17 -4.94 -8.88
CA TRP A 82 6.43 -4.22 -8.65
C TRP A 82 6.27 -2.69 -8.67
N LEU A 83 5.22 -2.17 -9.32
CA LEU A 83 4.95 -0.73 -9.33
C LEU A 83 4.69 -0.19 -7.92
N TYR A 84 4.08 -0.98 -7.03
CA TYR A 84 3.84 -0.53 -5.65
C TYR A 84 5.15 -0.32 -4.90
N ILE A 85 6.15 -1.17 -5.12
CA ILE A 85 7.47 -1.06 -4.49
C ILE A 85 8.23 0.15 -5.05
N VAL A 86 8.26 0.30 -6.37
CA VAL A 86 8.92 1.46 -7.01
C VAL A 86 8.28 2.76 -6.58
N LEU A 87 6.94 2.83 -6.59
CA LEU A 87 6.22 4.00 -6.11
C LEU A 87 6.46 4.25 -4.62
N SER A 88 6.71 3.22 -3.80
CA SER A 88 7.01 3.40 -2.37
C SER A 88 8.27 4.26 -2.18
N GLY A 89 9.29 4.05 -3.02
CA GLY A 89 10.53 4.84 -2.98
C GLY A 89 10.38 6.26 -3.55
N ILE A 90 9.39 6.51 -4.39
CA ILE A 90 9.12 7.83 -4.97
C ILE A 90 8.20 8.66 -4.08
N THR A 91 7.17 8.04 -3.48
CA THR A 91 6.14 8.73 -2.70
C THR A 91 6.25 8.41 -1.21
N ALA A 92 5.77 7.23 -0.80
CA ALA A 92 5.79 6.71 0.57
C ALA A 92 5.15 5.31 0.63
N ILE A 93 5.63 4.47 1.54
CA ILE A 93 5.00 3.16 1.83
C ILE A 93 3.61 3.32 2.47
N ALA A 94 3.38 4.40 3.22
CA ALA A 94 2.12 4.72 3.87
C ALA A 94 0.95 4.94 2.87
N PHE A 95 1.27 5.29 1.62
CA PHE A 95 0.29 5.36 0.53
C PHE A 95 0.19 4.04 -0.24
N THR A 96 1.34 3.57 -0.71
CA THR A 96 1.41 2.49 -1.70
C THR A 96 1.03 1.13 -1.15
N PHE A 97 1.31 0.85 0.13
CA PHE A 97 0.93 -0.41 0.75
C PHE A 97 -0.59 -0.52 0.95
N PRO A 98 -1.31 0.45 1.53
CA PRO A 98 -2.77 0.44 1.54
C PRO A 98 -3.38 0.38 0.12
N LEU A 99 -2.79 1.09 -0.86
CA LEU A 99 -3.27 0.99 -2.25
C LEU A 99 -3.13 -0.44 -2.80
N PHE A 100 -2.01 -1.12 -2.51
CA PHE A 100 -1.83 -2.52 -2.86
C PHE A 100 -2.90 -3.39 -2.20
N LEU A 101 -3.15 -3.22 -0.89
CA LEU A 101 -4.17 -3.99 -0.16
C LEU A 101 -5.57 -3.78 -0.76
N ALA A 102 -5.93 -2.56 -1.15
CA ALA A 102 -7.19 -2.28 -1.83
C ALA A 102 -7.31 -3.08 -3.14
N MET A 103 -6.26 -3.08 -3.97
CA MET A 103 -6.25 -3.79 -5.25
C MET A 103 -6.21 -5.31 -5.09
N ARG A 104 -5.53 -5.78 -4.04
CA ARG A 104 -5.50 -7.19 -3.61
C ARG A 104 -6.92 -7.67 -3.28
N GLU A 105 -7.67 -6.93 -2.48
CA GLU A 105 -9.04 -7.31 -2.10
C GLU A 105 -10.00 -7.33 -3.29
N ARG A 106 -9.88 -6.37 -4.21
CA ARG A 106 -10.64 -6.41 -5.48
C ARG A 106 -10.33 -7.66 -6.29
N ARG A 107 -9.05 -8.04 -6.37
CA ARG A 107 -8.62 -9.23 -7.12
C ARG A 107 -9.14 -10.51 -6.48
N LEU A 108 -9.10 -10.59 -5.15
CA LEU A 108 -9.67 -11.70 -4.38
C LEU A 108 -11.18 -11.82 -4.59
N ALA A 109 -11.92 -10.71 -4.53
CA ALA A 109 -13.36 -10.70 -4.79
C ALA A 109 -13.69 -11.22 -6.20
N ALA A 110 -12.92 -10.79 -7.22
CA ALA A 110 -13.08 -11.27 -8.58
C ALA A 110 -12.82 -12.79 -8.72
N HIS A 111 -11.77 -13.31 -8.10
CA HIS A 111 -11.47 -14.76 -8.09
C HIS A 111 -12.56 -15.57 -7.40
N ARG A 112 -13.06 -15.12 -6.24
CA ARG A 112 -14.19 -15.78 -5.55
C ARG A 112 -15.46 -15.79 -6.41
N ALA A 113 -15.75 -14.68 -7.10
CA ALA A 113 -16.89 -14.59 -7.99
C ALA A 113 -16.80 -15.56 -9.18
N ALA A 114 -15.61 -15.70 -9.77
CA ALA A 114 -15.36 -16.64 -10.85
C ALA A 114 -15.50 -18.11 -10.39
N ASN A 115 -14.91 -18.45 -9.25
CA ASN A 115 -14.96 -19.82 -8.71
C ASN A 115 -16.39 -20.23 -8.29
N GLY A 116 -17.19 -19.29 -7.77
CA GLY A 116 -18.59 -19.54 -7.43
C GLY A 116 -19.57 -19.50 -8.60
N ALA A 117 -19.10 -19.29 -9.84
CA ALA A 117 -19.92 -19.30 -11.05
C ALA A 117 -19.68 -20.55 -11.93
N ALA A 118 -18.72 -21.42 -11.57
CA ALA A 118 -18.49 -22.68 -12.26
C ALA A 118 -19.67 -23.65 -11.97
N PRO A 119 -20.32 -24.24 -12.99
CA PRO A 119 -21.37 -25.23 -12.77
C PRO A 119 -20.79 -26.49 -12.08
N PRO A 120 -21.57 -27.18 -11.22
CA PRO A 120 -21.13 -28.46 -10.66
C PRO A 120 -20.90 -29.46 -11.79
N ALA A 121 -19.77 -30.18 -11.69
CA ALA A 121 -19.35 -31.21 -12.64
C ALA A 121 -20.31 -32.41 -12.68
#